data_AF-A0A9E0VVQ5-F1
#
_entry.id   AF-A0A9E0VVQ5-F1
#
_cell.length_a   1.000
_cell.length_b   1.000
_cell.length_c   1.000
_cell.angle_alpha   90.00
_cell.angle_beta   90.00
_cell.angle_gamma   90.00
#
_symmetry.space_group_name_H-M   'P 1'
#
loop_
_entity.id
_entity.type
_entity.pdbx_description
1 polymer ?
#
loop_
_entity_poly.entity_id
_entity_poly.type
_entity_poly.pdbx_seq_one_letter_code
_entity_poly.pdbx_strand_id
1 'polypeptide(L)' 'MTATDLFQRDRTWHPPALTPDYKTSVARSPRFALLSLQTSASELTGPTFGHNDIAPLDNDLIRNYAH' A
#
# COMPACT_ATOMS: atom_id res chain seq x y z
N MET A 1 23.86 -1.94 9.63
CA MET A 1 22.86 -2.89 9.11
C MET A 1 22.62 -2.50 7.66
N THR A 2 23.07 -3.29 6.69
CA THR A 2 22.85 -3.01 5.28
C THR A 2 21.36 -3.18 4.99
N ALA A 3 20.66 -2.10 4.66
CA ALA A 3 19.26 -2.20 4.26
C ALA A 3 19.19 -3.15 3.05
N THR A 4 18.46 -4.25 3.19
CA THR A 4 18.24 -5.18 2.09
C THR A 4 17.27 -4.50 1.14
N ASP A 5 17.63 -4.38 -0.13
CA ASP A 5 16.77 -3.76 -1.14
C ASP A 5 15.48 -4.59 -1.30
N LEU A 6 14.38 -3.92 -1.60
CA LEU A 6 13.11 -4.61 -1.86
C LEU A 6 13.13 -5.21 -3.27
N PHE A 7 12.42 -6.33 -3.46
CA PHE A 7 12.27 -6.89 -4.79
C PHE A 7 11.42 -5.98 -5.68
N GLN A 8 11.79 -5.89 -6.96
CA GLN A 8 11.02 -5.12 -7.94
C GLN A 8 9.63 -5.73 -8.10
N ARG A 9 8.59 -4.88 -8.06
CA ARG A 9 7.20 -5.34 -8.13
C ARG A 9 6.87 -5.86 -9.53
N ASP A 10 6.41 -7.11 -9.63
CA ASP A 10 5.78 -7.62 -10.83
C ASP A 10 4.39 -7.00 -11.00
N ARG A 11 4.26 -6.09 -11.97
CA ARG A 11 3.01 -5.37 -12.23
C ARG A 11 1.99 -6.19 -13.01
N THR A 12 2.36 -7.35 -13.53
CA THR A 12 1.43 -8.27 -14.21
C THR A 12 0.63 -9.13 -13.23
N TRP A 13 1.17 -9.33 -12.02
CA TRP A 13 0.47 -10.00 -10.92
C TRP A 13 -0.61 -9.13 -10.27
N HIS A 14 -0.44 -7.80 -10.33
CA HIS A 14 -1.38 -6.83 -9.75
C HIS A 14 -2.37 -6.32 -10.79
N PRO A 15 -3.56 -5.83 -10.37
CA PRO A 15 -4.52 -5.26 -11.32
C PRO A 15 -3.91 -4.05 -12.05
N PRO A 16 -4.16 -3.89 -13.36
CA PRO A 16 -3.73 -2.71 -14.09
C PRO A 16 -4.44 -1.46 -13.56
N ALA A 17 -3.77 -0.30 -13.67
CA ALA A 17 -4.36 0.96 -13.22
C ALA A 17 -5.67 1.30 -13.94
N LEU A 18 -5.73 1.00 -15.25
CA LEU A 18 -6.94 1.11 -16.06
C LEU A 18 -7.61 -0.27 -16.18
N THR A 19 -8.79 -0.40 -15.59
CA THR A 19 -9.66 -1.58 -15.64
C THR A 19 -11.07 -1.11 -16.05
N PRO A 20 -11.37 -0.98 -17.35
CA PRO A 20 -12.55 -0.25 -17.83
C PRO A 20 -13.89 -0.74 -17.26
N ASP A 21 -14.02 -2.05 -17.04
CA ASP A 21 -15.21 -2.65 -16.42
C ASP A 21 -15.43 -2.16 -14.98
N TYR A 22 -14.34 -1.84 -14.27
CA TYR A 22 -14.37 -1.09 -13.03
C TYR A 22 -14.39 0.42 -13.32
N LYS A 23 -15.59 0.93 -13.58
CA LYS A 23 -15.87 2.27 -14.13
C LYS A 23 -15.09 3.42 -13.48
N THR A 24 -14.88 3.40 -12.17
CA THR A 24 -14.17 4.48 -11.47
C THR A 24 -12.67 4.54 -11.83
N SER A 25 -12.08 3.47 -12.34
CA SER A 25 -10.69 3.45 -12.80
C SER A 25 -10.46 4.35 -14.02
N VAL A 26 -11.45 4.50 -14.90
CA VAL A 26 -11.33 5.26 -16.17
C VAL A 26 -10.86 6.69 -15.95
N ALA A 27 -11.43 7.38 -14.97
CA ALA A 27 -11.06 8.75 -14.63
C ALA A 27 -9.93 8.85 -13.60
N ARG A 28 -9.50 7.74 -12.99
CA ARG A 28 -8.54 7.69 -11.88
C ARG A 28 -7.26 6.90 -12.22
N SER A 29 -7.07 6.51 -13.47
CA SER A 29 -5.87 5.83 -13.96
C SER A 29 -4.89 6.83 -14.61
N PRO A 30 -3.60 6.82 -14.24
CA PRO A 30 -2.57 7.58 -14.95
C PRO A 30 -2.53 7.22 -16.45
N ARG A 31 -2.25 8.20 -17.31
CA ARG A 31 -2.17 8.00 -18.78
C ARG A 31 -0.74 7.80 -19.30
N PHE A 32 0.26 7.98 -18.45
CA PHE A 32 1.67 7.79 -18.79
C PHE A 32 2.25 6.62 -17.99
N ALA A 33 3.33 6.04 -18.52
CA ALA A 33 4.06 4.98 -17.82
C ALA A 33 4.65 5.51 -16.50
N LEU A 34 4.65 4.66 -15.47
CA LEU A 34 5.31 5.00 -14.21
C LEU A 34 6.84 4.96 -14.42
N LEU A 35 7.53 5.93 -13.83
CA LEU A 35 8.98 5.96 -13.78
C LEU A 35 9.47 4.95 -12.73
N SER A 36 10.48 4.15 -13.09
CA SER A 36 11.15 3.25 -12.14
C SER A 36 12.41 3.94 -11.63
N LEU A 37 12.51 4.09 -10.32
CA LEU A 37 13.63 4.76 -9.65
C LEU A 37 14.43 3.74 -8.84
N GLN A 38 15.70 4.06 -8.58
CA GLN A 38 16.51 3.30 -7.64
C GLN A 38 16.03 3.57 -6.22
N THR A 39 15.90 2.51 -5.42
CA THR A 39 15.49 2.61 -4.02
C THR A 39 16.48 3.43 -3.19
N SER A 40 15.97 4.29 -2.31
CA SER A 40 16.74 5.04 -1.34
C SER A 40 16.23 4.82 0.09
N ALA A 41 16.81 5.54 1.07
CA ALA A 41 16.31 5.50 2.45
C ALA A 41 14.85 5.97 2.57
N SER A 42 14.37 6.83 1.66
CA SER A 42 12.99 7.31 1.64
C SER A 42 11.97 6.21 1.41
N GLU A 43 12.32 5.19 0.61
CA GLU A 43 11.43 4.05 0.31
C GLU A 43 11.66 2.85 1.26
N LEU A 44 12.89 2.67 1.76
CA LEU A 44 13.25 1.54 2.63
C LEU A 44 12.87 1.75 4.09
N THR A 45 12.57 2.98 4.49
CA THR A 45 12.19 3.31 5.87
C THR A 45 10.73 3.72 5.94
N GLY A 46 10.14 3.54 7.12
CA GLY A 46 8.76 3.92 7.41
C GLY A 46 8.54 4.02 8.92
N PRO A 47 7.38 4.52 9.35
CA PRO A 47 7.05 4.59 10.77
C PRO A 47 6.93 3.19 11.37
N THR A 48 7.26 3.07 12.66
CA THR A 48 7.01 1.87 13.45
C THR A 48 5.78 2.10 14.32
N PHE A 49 4.80 1.20 14.25
CA PHE A 49 3.68 1.22 15.20
C PHE A 49 4.17 0.74 16.57
N GLY A 50 3.91 1.54 17.62
CA GLY A 50 4.30 1.20 18.99
C GLY A 50 3.44 0.08 19.59
N HIS A 51 3.83 -0.41 20.76
CA HIS A 51 3.14 -1.52 21.44
C HIS A 51 1.84 -1.13 22.15
N ASN A 52 1.53 0.17 22.27
CA ASN A 52 0.49 0.66 23.18
C ASN A 52 -0.72 1.32 22.49
N ASP A 53 -0.73 1.37 21.15
CA ASP A 53 -1.75 2.14 20.39
C ASP A 53 -2.94 1.28 19.91
N ILE A 54 -2.95 -0.03 20.22
CA ILE A 54 -4.04 -0.95 19.83
C ILE A 54 -4.85 -1.32 21.07
N ALA A 55 -6.12 -0.92 21.10
CA ALA A 55 -7.03 -1.25 22.19
C ALA A 55 -7.58 -2.68 22.06
N PRO A 56 -8.07 -3.30 23.16
CA PRO A 56 -8.46 -4.71 23.17
C PRO A 56 -9.53 -5.15 22.17
N LEU A 57 -10.34 -4.23 21.62
CA LEU A 57 -11.43 -4.53 20.69
C LEU A 57 -11.22 -3.96 19.27
N ASP A 58 -10.06 -3.38 18.98
CA ASP A 58 -9.82 -2.73 17.67
C ASP A 58 -9.90 -3.72 16.49
N ASN A 59 -9.66 -5.01 16.76
CA ASN A 59 -9.76 -6.08 15.79
C ASN A 59 -11.14 -6.78 15.74
N ASP A 60 -12.10 -6.39 16.59
CA ASP A 60 -13.44 -7.01 16.66
C ASP A 60 -14.54 -6.03 16.24
N LEU A 61 -14.87 -6.07 14.95
CA LEU A 61 -15.90 -5.21 14.34
C LEU A 61 -17.34 -5.49 14.82
N ILE A 62 -17.57 -6.62 15.51
CA ILE A 62 -18.90 -6.94 16.09
C ILE A 62 -19.07 -6.22 17.43
N ARG A 63 -17.99 -6.04 18.18
CA ARG A 63 -18.03 -5.49 19.53
C ARG A 63 -17.62 -4.01 19.60
N ASN A 64 -16.87 -3.50 18.62
CA ASN A 64 -16.34 -2.13 18.66
C ASN A 64 -17.25 -1.05 18.05
N TYR A 65 -18.48 -1.38 17.63
CA TYR A 65 -19.35 -0.49 16.82
C TYR A 65 -20.06 0.65 17.58
N ALA A 66 -20.15 0.59 18.91
CA ALA A 66 -20.99 1.50 19.71
C ALA A 66 -20.28 2.04 20.97
N HIS A 67 -18.96 2.19 20.90
CA HIS A 67 -18.17 2.80 21.97
C HIS A 67 -18.26 4.33 21.98
#